data_AF-A0A535RM49-F1
#
_entry.id   AF-A0A535RM49-F1
#
_cell.length_a   1.000
_cell.length_b   1.000
_cell.length_c   1.000
_cell.angle_alpha   90.00
_cell.angle_beta   90.00
_cell.angle_gamma   90.00
#
_symmetry.space_group_name_H-M   'P 1'
#
loop_
_entity.id
_entity.type
_entity.pdbx_description
1 polymer ?
#
loop_
_entity_poly.entity_id
_entity_poly.type
_entity_poly.pdbx_seq_one_letter_code
_entity_poly.pdbx_strand_id
1 'polypeptide(L)'
;MANKEHLDILTQGVEAWNRWRKEHPDIQPDLSKSDLIRANLTTVIPSPSRINWSWIDFLISVISGIDNLSIDLSRANLMEADLSGASFIGANFNKADLHGAVLEEADLSGTNLSEARLTRAKIAGANLSRANLSEANLTEADLSGTNLSGANLHGADLSQAYALWSIFADIDLRSVKGLEMMVYGGPVSIGIDTIYRSQGNIPEVFLKGAGMDDTFITYIRSLVGKAIEYYSCFISYSSKDDVFAKRLHADLQSNNVRCWFAPEDLKWGEKNRHGIDEAIRLHDKLLLILSKQSVASGWVEHEVKTALAKERKEKRTVLFPVRVDKAVLESPFSWATEIRHERNIGERD
;
A
#
# COMPACT_ATOMS: atom_id res chain seq x y z
N MET A 1 17.74 -19.60 -20.32
CA MET A 1 16.54 -20.04 -21.05
C MET A 1 15.78 -20.86 -20.05
N ALA A 2 14.53 -20.50 -19.82
CA ALA A 2 13.73 -21.02 -18.74
C ALA A 2 13.68 -22.55 -18.72
N ASN A 3 13.61 -23.11 -17.53
CA ASN A 3 13.39 -24.53 -17.35
C ASN A 3 11.95 -24.87 -17.78
N LYS A 4 11.84 -25.83 -18.71
CA LYS A 4 10.56 -26.22 -19.29
C LYS A 4 9.60 -26.81 -18.25
N GLU A 5 10.09 -27.62 -17.31
CA GLU A 5 9.27 -28.19 -16.25
C GLU A 5 8.66 -27.10 -15.36
N HIS A 6 9.45 -26.10 -14.99
CA HIS A 6 8.96 -24.97 -14.19
C HIS A 6 7.88 -24.19 -14.95
N LEU A 7 8.07 -23.91 -16.23
CA LEU A 7 7.05 -23.26 -17.07
C LEU A 7 5.78 -24.11 -17.20
N ASP A 8 5.92 -25.41 -17.43
CA ASP A 8 4.80 -26.34 -17.55
C ASP A 8 3.99 -26.42 -16.24
N ILE A 9 4.63 -26.25 -15.08
CA ILE A 9 3.94 -26.14 -13.78
C ILE A 9 3.27 -24.78 -13.63
N LEU A 10 3.97 -23.68 -13.95
CA LEU A 10 3.44 -22.32 -13.83
C LEU A 10 2.15 -22.14 -14.66
N THR A 11 2.13 -22.70 -15.86
CA THR A 11 0.97 -22.65 -16.77
C THR A 11 -0.25 -23.45 -16.28
N GLN A 12 -0.08 -24.35 -15.30
CA GLN A 12 -1.21 -25.03 -14.64
C GLN A 12 -1.93 -24.13 -13.62
N GLY A 13 -1.39 -22.93 -13.35
CA GLY A 13 -2.00 -21.91 -12.51
C GLY A 13 -1.37 -21.78 -11.12
N VAL A 14 -1.78 -20.72 -10.42
CA VAL A 14 -1.19 -20.31 -9.12
C VAL A 14 -1.25 -21.42 -8.07
N GLU A 15 -2.36 -22.16 -8.00
CA GLU A 15 -2.51 -23.26 -7.03
C GLU A 15 -1.53 -24.41 -7.28
N ALA A 16 -1.33 -24.78 -8.55
CA ALA A 16 -0.41 -25.84 -8.93
C ALA A 16 1.04 -25.41 -8.65
N TRP A 17 1.38 -24.17 -9.01
CA TRP A 17 2.68 -23.58 -8.73
C TRP A 17 2.99 -23.54 -7.24
N ASN A 18 2.09 -22.98 -6.43
CA ASN A 18 2.28 -22.85 -4.98
C ASN A 18 2.39 -24.22 -4.30
N ARG A 19 1.63 -25.23 -4.77
CA ARG A 19 1.77 -26.61 -4.28
C ARG A 19 3.14 -27.17 -4.59
N TRP A 20 3.61 -27.03 -5.82
CA TRP A 20 4.94 -27.47 -6.24
C TRP A 20 6.05 -26.78 -5.44
N ARG A 21 5.95 -25.46 -5.22
CA ARG A 21 6.87 -24.70 -4.37
C ARG A 21 6.97 -25.26 -2.95
N LYS A 22 5.84 -25.68 -2.38
CA LYS A 22 5.77 -26.28 -1.04
C LYS A 22 6.43 -27.67 -0.98
N GLU A 23 6.28 -28.45 -2.06
CA GLU A 23 6.90 -29.78 -2.18
C GLU A 23 8.41 -29.69 -2.49
N HIS A 24 8.85 -28.58 -3.08
CA HIS A 24 10.23 -28.35 -3.53
C HIS A 24 10.83 -27.03 -3.02
N PRO A 25 10.94 -26.81 -1.70
CA PRO A 25 11.37 -25.53 -1.12
C PRO A 25 12.84 -25.17 -1.43
N ASP A 26 13.67 -26.17 -1.70
CA ASP A 26 15.10 -25.99 -2.01
C ASP A 26 15.37 -25.70 -3.49
N ILE A 27 14.39 -25.92 -4.37
CA ILE A 27 14.55 -25.69 -5.80
C ILE A 27 14.40 -24.19 -6.07
N GLN A 28 15.41 -23.61 -6.73
CA GLN A 28 15.32 -22.27 -7.26
C GLN A 28 14.62 -22.32 -8.63
N PRO A 29 13.44 -21.70 -8.79
CA PRO A 29 12.72 -21.75 -10.07
C PRO A 29 13.44 -20.92 -11.12
N ASP A 30 13.74 -21.53 -12.26
CA ASP A 30 14.29 -20.85 -13.44
C ASP A 30 13.20 -20.59 -14.49
N LEU A 31 12.82 -19.33 -14.59
CA LEU A 31 11.91 -18.72 -15.57
C LEU A 31 12.65 -17.67 -16.42
N SER A 32 13.98 -17.77 -16.55
CA SER A 32 14.80 -16.79 -17.29
C SER A 32 14.42 -16.73 -18.77
N LYS A 33 14.31 -15.51 -19.32
CA LYS A 33 13.94 -15.28 -20.74
C LYS A 33 12.60 -15.92 -21.14
N SER A 34 11.71 -16.21 -20.19
CA SER A 34 10.38 -16.71 -20.50
C SER A 34 9.50 -15.59 -21.06
N ASP A 35 8.54 -15.95 -21.90
CA ASP A 35 7.44 -15.09 -22.31
C ASP A 35 6.24 -15.34 -21.39
N LEU A 36 5.95 -14.37 -20.54
CA LEU A 36 4.79 -14.32 -19.63
C LEU A 36 4.02 -13.01 -19.83
N ILE A 37 4.03 -12.48 -21.05
CA ILE A 37 3.30 -11.27 -21.42
C ILE A 37 1.81 -11.47 -21.05
N ARG A 38 1.24 -10.49 -20.33
CA ARG A 38 -0.16 -10.48 -19.89
C ARG A 38 -0.58 -11.71 -19.09
N ALA A 39 0.38 -12.44 -18.50
CA ALA A 39 0.07 -13.54 -17.62
C ALA A 39 -0.79 -13.02 -16.44
N ASN A 40 -1.90 -13.69 -16.19
CA ASN A 40 -2.71 -13.42 -15.00
C ASN A 40 -2.34 -14.45 -13.93
N LEU A 41 -1.47 -14.04 -13.01
CA LEU A 41 -0.97 -14.86 -11.92
C LEU A 41 -1.48 -14.34 -10.57
N THR A 42 -2.70 -13.81 -10.58
CA THR A 42 -3.47 -13.46 -9.38
C THR A 42 -4.38 -14.62 -9.00
N THR A 43 -4.60 -14.85 -7.70
CA THR A 43 -5.71 -15.72 -7.28
C THR A 43 -7.03 -15.02 -7.51
N VAL A 44 -7.91 -15.70 -8.25
CA VAL A 44 -9.30 -15.30 -8.40
C VAL A 44 -9.92 -15.14 -7.02
N ILE A 45 -10.22 -13.91 -6.61
CA ILE A 45 -11.24 -13.66 -5.59
C ILE A 45 -12.57 -13.91 -6.31
N PRO A 46 -13.32 -14.97 -5.99
CA PRO A 46 -14.61 -15.22 -6.64
C PRO A 46 -15.56 -14.04 -6.42
N SER A 47 -16.20 -13.60 -7.51
CA SER A 47 -17.11 -12.46 -7.53
C SER A 47 -18.21 -12.55 -6.45
N PRO A 48 -18.63 -11.43 -5.84
CA PRO A 48 -19.47 -11.37 -4.62
C PRO A 48 -20.93 -11.82 -4.79
N SER A 49 -21.30 -12.48 -5.90
CA SER A 49 -22.69 -12.86 -6.18
C SER A 49 -23.20 -14.08 -5.41
N ARG A 50 -22.36 -14.74 -4.58
CA ARG A 50 -22.77 -15.86 -3.70
C ARG A 50 -21.99 -15.87 -2.38
N ILE A 51 -22.22 -14.89 -1.51
CA ILE A 51 -21.66 -14.89 -0.15
C ILE A 51 -22.67 -15.56 0.81
N ASN A 52 -22.33 -16.76 1.31
CA ASN A 52 -22.99 -17.38 2.47
C ASN A 52 -22.12 -17.09 3.72
N TRP A 53 -22.69 -16.99 4.92
CA TRP A 53 -21.95 -16.73 6.16
C TRP A 53 -20.89 -17.80 6.50
N SER A 54 -21.03 -19.02 5.97
CA SER A 54 -19.96 -20.05 6.05
C SER A 54 -18.69 -19.69 5.27
N TRP A 55 -18.80 -18.78 4.30
CA TRP A 55 -17.65 -18.25 3.57
C TRP A 55 -16.88 -17.19 4.34
N ILE A 56 -17.49 -16.52 5.31
CA ILE A 56 -16.78 -15.52 6.13
C ILE A 56 -15.87 -16.23 7.13
N ASP A 57 -16.28 -17.38 7.69
CA ASP A 57 -15.40 -18.21 8.51
C ASP A 57 -14.28 -18.86 7.68
N PHE A 58 -14.56 -19.25 6.44
CA PHE A 58 -13.53 -19.67 5.48
C PHE A 58 -12.56 -18.51 5.17
N LEU A 59 -13.07 -17.32 4.85
CA LEU A 59 -12.30 -16.11 4.58
C LEU A 59 -11.47 -15.70 5.82
N ILE A 60 -12.00 -15.84 7.04
CA ILE A 60 -11.28 -15.58 8.29
C ILE A 60 -10.21 -16.65 8.55
N SER A 61 -10.46 -17.92 8.23
CA SER A 61 -9.43 -18.98 8.29
C SER A 61 -8.32 -18.78 7.25
N VAL A 62 -8.68 -18.23 6.08
CA VAL A 62 -7.77 -17.84 5.01
C VAL A 62 -6.98 -16.57 5.38
N ILE A 63 -7.64 -15.59 6.03
CA ILE A 63 -7.03 -14.33 6.50
C ILE A 63 -6.12 -14.56 7.72
N SER A 64 -6.36 -15.61 8.50
CA SER A 64 -5.47 -16.02 9.60
C SER A 64 -4.33 -16.95 9.16
N GLY A 65 -4.26 -17.34 7.89
CA GLY A 65 -3.23 -18.19 7.28
C GLY A 65 -2.88 -17.80 5.83
N ILE A 66 -2.68 -16.50 5.57
CA ILE A 66 -2.60 -15.86 4.23
C ILE A 66 -1.44 -16.33 3.33
N ASP A 67 -0.55 -17.20 3.79
CA ASP A 67 0.67 -17.56 3.06
C ASP A 67 0.43 -18.33 1.72
N ASN A 68 -0.80 -18.69 1.34
CA ASN A 68 -1.07 -19.57 0.18
C ASN A 68 -1.91 -18.99 -0.97
N LEU A 69 -2.35 -17.72 -0.91
CA LEU A 69 -3.17 -17.13 -1.99
C LEU A 69 -2.35 -16.46 -3.09
N SER A 70 -1.33 -15.66 -2.77
CA SER A 70 -0.55 -15.04 -3.84
C SER A 70 0.50 -15.99 -4.42
N ILE A 71 0.86 -15.81 -5.70
CA ILE A 71 1.86 -16.67 -6.34
C ILE A 71 3.23 -16.50 -5.68
N ASP A 72 3.88 -17.61 -5.32
CA ASP A 72 5.21 -17.61 -4.71
C ASP A 72 6.32 -17.72 -5.77
N LEU A 73 6.80 -16.59 -6.25
CA LEU A 73 7.97 -16.46 -7.13
C LEU A 73 9.24 -16.09 -6.34
N SER A 74 9.27 -16.35 -5.03
CA SER A 74 10.44 -16.05 -4.21
C SER A 74 11.67 -16.81 -4.69
N ARG A 75 12.80 -16.08 -4.74
CA ARG A 75 14.10 -16.55 -5.25
C ARG A 75 14.09 -17.00 -6.72
N ALA A 76 12.99 -16.83 -7.45
CA ALA A 76 12.93 -17.23 -8.85
C ALA A 76 13.94 -16.43 -9.70
N ASN A 77 14.58 -17.13 -10.63
CA ASN A 77 15.34 -16.51 -11.70
C ASN A 77 14.39 -16.13 -12.83
N LEU A 78 14.16 -14.83 -12.99
CA LEU A 78 13.33 -14.20 -14.03
C LEU A 78 14.18 -13.26 -14.89
N MET A 79 15.50 -13.49 -14.94
CA MET A 79 16.42 -12.67 -15.73
C MET A 79 15.96 -12.57 -17.18
N GLU A 80 15.87 -11.34 -17.70
CA GLU A 80 15.44 -11.05 -19.07
C GLU A 80 14.07 -11.66 -19.46
N ALA A 81 13.23 -12.06 -18.49
CA ALA A 81 11.88 -12.52 -18.78
C ALA A 81 11.00 -11.36 -19.27
N ASP A 82 10.09 -11.64 -20.20
CA ASP A 82 9.08 -10.68 -20.63
C ASP A 82 7.80 -10.92 -19.81
N LEU A 83 7.49 -9.94 -18.97
CA LEU A 83 6.38 -9.91 -18.02
C LEU A 83 5.43 -8.74 -18.34
N SER A 84 5.52 -8.20 -19.56
CA SER A 84 4.81 -6.97 -19.95
C SER A 84 3.29 -7.12 -19.80
N GLY A 85 2.65 -6.17 -19.12
CA GLY A 85 1.20 -6.15 -18.87
C GLY A 85 0.68 -7.31 -18.01
N ALA A 86 1.56 -8.10 -17.38
CA ALA A 86 1.16 -9.18 -16.50
C ALA A 86 0.57 -8.65 -15.18
N SER A 87 -0.30 -9.44 -14.55
CA SER A 87 -0.89 -9.11 -13.26
C SER A 87 -0.36 -10.06 -12.17
N PHE A 88 0.30 -9.45 -11.19
CA PHE A 88 0.96 -10.11 -10.07
C PHE A 88 0.54 -9.51 -8.73
N ILE A 89 -0.68 -8.99 -8.63
CA ILE A 89 -1.19 -8.31 -7.42
C ILE A 89 -0.94 -9.19 -6.18
N GLY A 90 -0.19 -8.66 -5.22
CA GLY A 90 0.15 -9.34 -3.97
C GLY A 90 1.18 -10.48 -4.07
N ALA A 91 1.73 -10.77 -5.25
CA ALA A 91 2.69 -11.87 -5.46
C ALA A 91 3.97 -11.72 -4.62
N ASN A 92 4.58 -12.85 -4.30
CA ASN A 92 5.85 -12.88 -3.58
C ASN A 92 7.03 -13.04 -4.54
N PHE A 93 7.85 -12.02 -4.68
CA PHE A 93 9.10 -11.98 -5.43
C PHE A 93 10.31 -11.78 -4.51
N ASN A 94 10.21 -12.09 -3.21
CA ASN A 94 11.32 -11.90 -2.28
C ASN A 94 12.58 -12.59 -2.82
N LYS A 95 13.69 -11.83 -2.92
CA LYS A 95 14.99 -12.30 -3.45
C LYS A 95 14.95 -12.82 -4.89
N ALA A 96 13.90 -12.52 -5.66
CA ALA A 96 13.85 -12.89 -7.07
C ALA A 96 14.90 -12.11 -7.87
N ASP A 97 15.39 -12.75 -8.93
CA ASP A 97 16.34 -12.15 -9.86
C ASP A 97 15.60 -11.72 -11.12
N LEU A 98 15.32 -10.43 -11.22
CA LEU A 98 14.60 -9.77 -12.31
C LEU A 98 15.57 -8.91 -13.15
N HIS A 99 16.87 -9.24 -13.15
CA HIS A 99 17.85 -8.48 -13.91
C HIS A 99 17.47 -8.41 -15.39
N GLY A 100 17.32 -7.20 -15.91
CA GLY A 100 16.93 -6.97 -17.32
C GLY A 100 15.52 -7.45 -17.69
N ALA A 101 14.68 -7.83 -16.73
CA ALA A 101 13.31 -8.24 -17.01
C ALA A 101 12.47 -7.08 -17.58
N VAL A 102 11.50 -7.39 -18.44
CA VAL A 102 10.56 -6.43 -19.00
C VAL A 102 9.25 -6.51 -18.23
N LEU A 103 8.95 -5.48 -17.46
CA LEU A 103 7.77 -5.34 -16.58
C LEU A 103 6.89 -4.17 -17.03
N GLU A 104 6.99 -3.77 -18.30
CA GLU A 104 6.27 -2.62 -18.84
C GLU A 104 4.76 -2.81 -18.66
N GLU A 105 4.08 -1.80 -18.11
CA GLU A 105 2.63 -1.82 -17.82
C GLU A 105 2.15 -2.96 -16.89
N ALA A 106 3.05 -3.67 -16.20
CA ALA A 106 2.67 -4.76 -15.29
C ALA A 106 1.99 -4.23 -14.02
N ASP A 107 1.02 -4.98 -13.49
CA ASP A 107 0.41 -4.70 -12.19
C ASP A 107 1.11 -5.50 -11.08
N LEU A 108 2.00 -4.84 -10.37
CA LEU A 108 2.80 -5.35 -9.27
C LEU A 108 2.31 -4.78 -7.92
N SER A 109 1.08 -4.31 -7.85
CA SER A 109 0.55 -3.68 -6.64
C SER A 109 0.54 -4.65 -5.45
N GLY A 110 1.00 -4.17 -4.30
CA GLY A 110 1.09 -4.95 -3.06
C GLY A 110 2.05 -6.14 -3.10
N THR A 111 2.89 -6.27 -4.14
CA THR A 111 3.87 -7.37 -4.23
C THR A 111 4.94 -7.29 -3.16
N ASN A 112 5.54 -8.43 -2.83
CA ASN A 112 6.75 -8.48 -2.01
C ASN A 112 7.99 -8.63 -2.91
N LEU A 113 8.66 -7.52 -3.23
CA LEU A 113 9.91 -7.46 -3.99
C LEU A 113 11.15 -7.22 -3.09
N SER A 114 11.03 -7.51 -1.79
CA SER A 114 12.14 -7.27 -0.85
C SER A 114 13.38 -8.07 -1.25
N GLU A 115 14.54 -7.43 -1.18
CA GLU A 115 15.85 -7.97 -1.57
C GLU A 115 15.90 -8.47 -3.04
N ALA A 116 14.93 -8.10 -3.90
CA ALA A 116 14.92 -8.51 -5.30
C ALA A 116 15.98 -7.75 -6.12
N ARG A 117 16.52 -8.40 -7.15
CA ARG A 117 17.46 -7.79 -8.09
C ARG A 117 16.72 -7.32 -9.34
N LEU A 118 16.40 -6.04 -9.41
CA LEU A 118 15.74 -5.35 -10.53
C LEU A 118 16.72 -4.51 -11.36
N THR A 119 18.03 -4.77 -11.25
CA THR A 119 19.05 -4.04 -12.02
C THR A 119 18.73 -4.09 -13.52
N ARG A 120 18.70 -2.92 -14.18
CA ARG A 120 18.34 -2.78 -15.62
C ARG A 120 16.95 -3.28 -16.00
N ALA A 121 16.05 -3.53 -15.06
CA ALA A 121 14.69 -3.91 -15.38
C ALA A 121 13.96 -2.74 -16.07
N LYS A 122 13.09 -3.06 -17.03
CA LYS A 122 12.23 -2.08 -17.71
C LYS A 122 10.87 -2.09 -17.03
N ILE A 123 10.58 -1.09 -16.20
CA ILE A 123 9.39 -1.06 -15.33
C ILE A 123 8.46 0.09 -15.74
N ALA A 124 8.59 0.57 -16.98
CA ALA A 124 7.86 1.73 -17.47
C ALA A 124 6.35 1.50 -17.42
N GLY A 125 5.60 2.46 -16.88
CA GLY A 125 4.14 2.41 -16.73
C GLY A 125 3.62 1.37 -15.73
N ALA A 126 4.48 0.60 -15.06
CA ALA A 126 4.05 -0.43 -14.12
C ALA A 126 3.43 0.18 -12.85
N ASN A 127 2.53 -0.59 -12.23
CA ASN A 127 1.94 -0.24 -10.95
C ASN A 127 2.68 -0.96 -9.82
N LEU A 128 3.56 -0.25 -9.09
CA LEU A 128 4.26 -0.73 -7.90
C LEU A 128 3.65 -0.17 -6.60
N SER A 129 2.38 0.28 -6.64
CA SER A 129 1.75 0.83 -5.45
C SER A 129 1.77 -0.20 -4.32
N ARG A 130 2.19 0.24 -3.12
CA ARG A 130 2.26 -0.61 -1.91
C ARG A 130 3.18 -1.82 -2.01
N ALA A 131 4.00 -1.92 -3.07
CA ALA A 131 4.99 -2.98 -3.17
C ALA A 131 6.03 -2.84 -2.04
N ASN A 132 6.46 -3.96 -1.49
CA ASN A 132 7.60 -3.99 -0.59
C ASN A 132 8.88 -4.12 -1.41
N LEU A 133 9.62 -3.03 -1.58
CA LEU A 133 10.91 -2.96 -2.28
C LEU A 133 12.09 -2.81 -1.32
N SER A 134 11.91 -3.18 -0.04
CA SER A 134 12.98 -3.04 0.95
C SER A 134 14.24 -3.80 0.55
N GLU A 135 15.39 -3.12 0.61
CA GLU A 135 16.70 -3.62 0.16
C GLU A 135 16.74 -4.13 -1.30
N ALA A 136 15.75 -3.78 -2.13
CA ALA A 136 15.76 -4.14 -3.55
C ALA A 136 16.81 -3.32 -4.30
N ASN A 137 17.45 -3.96 -5.29
CA ASN A 137 18.40 -3.29 -6.19
C ASN A 137 17.68 -2.90 -7.48
N LEU A 138 17.44 -1.60 -7.69
CA LEU A 138 16.82 -1.00 -8.86
C LEU A 138 17.83 -0.20 -9.70
N THR A 139 19.13 -0.49 -9.57
CA THR A 139 20.16 0.29 -10.26
C THR A 139 20.00 0.20 -11.77
N GLU A 140 20.10 1.32 -12.47
CA GLU A 140 19.90 1.40 -13.93
C GLU A 140 18.51 0.95 -14.43
N ALA A 141 17.51 0.80 -13.54
CA ALA A 141 16.14 0.45 -13.95
C ALA A 141 15.42 1.65 -14.61
N ASP A 142 14.52 1.37 -15.55
CA ASP A 142 13.64 2.38 -16.15
C ASP A 142 12.30 2.44 -15.38
N LEU A 143 12.09 3.54 -14.66
CA LEU A 143 10.91 3.82 -13.84
C LEU A 143 9.94 4.79 -14.52
N SER A 144 10.06 5.01 -15.83
CA SER A 144 9.24 6.01 -16.54
C SER A 144 7.74 5.72 -16.40
N GLY A 145 6.97 6.65 -15.84
CA GLY A 145 5.52 6.49 -15.63
C GLY A 145 5.14 5.49 -14.54
N THR A 146 6.11 4.95 -13.80
CA THR A 146 5.84 3.96 -12.74
C THR A 146 5.16 4.60 -11.53
N ASN A 147 4.16 3.93 -10.99
CA ASN A 147 3.49 4.35 -9.75
C ASN A 147 4.12 3.67 -8.53
N LEU A 148 4.85 4.41 -7.68
CA LEU A 148 5.45 3.91 -6.43
C LEU A 148 4.64 4.31 -5.18
N SER A 149 3.37 4.70 -5.35
CA SER A 149 2.56 5.22 -4.24
C SER A 149 2.45 4.22 -3.07
N GLY A 150 2.90 4.62 -1.89
CA GLY A 150 2.88 3.78 -0.67
C GLY A 150 3.86 2.60 -0.68
N ALA A 151 4.79 2.54 -1.64
CA ALA A 151 5.79 1.48 -1.69
C ALA A 151 6.80 1.61 -0.53
N ASN A 152 7.24 0.47 0.01
CA ASN A 152 8.32 0.46 0.99
C ASN A 152 9.68 0.41 0.28
N LEU A 153 10.39 1.53 0.22
CA LEU A 153 11.72 1.66 -0.40
C LEU A 153 12.87 1.60 0.61
N HIS A 154 12.65 1.12 1.84
CA HIS A 154 13.68 1.10 2.87
C HIS A 154 14.97 0.38 2.41
N GLY A 155 16.10 1.09 2.32
CA GLY A 155 17.37 0.52 1.88
C GLY A 155 17.47 0.18 0.39
N ALA A 156 16.42 0.45 -0.40
CA ALA A 156 16.44 0.21 -1.84
C ALA A 156 17.49 1.08 -2.54
N ASP A 157 18.08 0.56 -3.63
CA ASP A 157 19.10 1.26 -4.41
C ASP A 157 18.56 1.72 -5.77
N LEU A 158 18.40 3.03 -5.93
CA LEU A 158 17.94 3.71 -7.16
C LEU A 158 19.09 4.33 -7.96
N SER A 159 20.35 3.98 -7.68
CA SER A 159 21.51 4.56 -8.37
C SER A 159 21.37 4.41 -9.89
N GLN A 160 21.48 5.51 -10.63
CA GLN A 160 21.36 5.54 -12.10
C GLN A 160 20.00 5.06 -12.64
N ALA A 161 18.99 4.90 -11.79
CA ALA A 161 17.63 4.64 -12.27
C ALA A 161 17.13 5.83 -13.09
N TYR A 162 16.45 5.55 -14.18
CA TYR A 162 15.88 6.55 -15.07
C TYR A 162 14.42 6.82 -14.69
N ALA A 163 14.03 8.09 -14.59
CA ALA A 163 12.67 8.47 -14.22
C ALA A 163 12.14 9.63 -15.08
N LEU A 164 10.88 9.53 -15.47
CA LEU A 164 10.08 10.57 -16.11
C LEU A 164 8.62 10.23 -15.83
N TRP A 165 7.83 11.19 -15.36
CA TRP A 165 6.40 11.01 -15.03
C TRP A 165 6.09 9.91 -13.99
N SER A 166 7.10 9.44 -13.25
CA SER A 166 6.95 8.51 -12.14
C SER A 166 6.30 9.19 -10.93
N ILE A 167 5.62 8.42 -10.07
CA ILE A 167 4.91 8.93 -8.90
C ILE A 167 5.57 8.42 -7.62
N PHE A 168 6.11 9.34 -6.82
CA PHE A 168 6.72 9.13 -5.50
C PHE A 168 5.81 9.73 -4.42
N ALA A 169 4.71 9.03 -4.11
CA ALA A 169 3.75 9.44 -3.09
C ALA A 169 3.71 8.43 -1.94
N ASP A 170 3.48 8.90 -0.73
CA ASP A 170 3.30 8.16 0.50
C ASP A 170 4.48 7.24 0.86
N ILE A 171 5.70 7.65 0.51
CA ILE A 171 6.93 6.88 0.73
C ILE A 171 7.90 7.62 1.67
N ASP A 172 8.80 6.86 2.30
CA ASP A 172 9.93 7.41 3.04
C ASP A 172 11.21 7.28 2.21
N LEU A 173 11.80 8.42 1.85
CA LEU A 173 13.00 8.48 1.01
C LEU A 173 14.31 8.51 1.83
N ARG A 174 14.26 8.60 3.16
CA ARG A 174 15.46 8.84 4.00
C ARG A 174 16.53 7.76 3.88
N SER A 175 16.12 6.52 3.68
CA SER A 175 17.01 5.35 3.59
C SER A 175 17.23 4.87 2.15
N VAL A 176 16.68 5.56 1.15
CA VAL A 176 16.83 5.17 -0.25
C VAL A 176 18.21 5.58 -0.73
N LYS A 177 18.94 4.64 -1.33
CA LYS A 177 20.30 4.84 -1.81
C LYS A 177 20.25 5.36 -3.26
N GLY A 178 21.20 6.22 -3.63
CA GLY A 178 21.41 6.64 -5.01
C GLY A 178 20.42 7.65 -5.58
N LEU A 179 19.59 8.29 -4.75
CA LEU A 179 18.66 9.34 -5.18
C LEU A 179 19.37 10.51 -5.89
N GLU A 180 20.57 10.86 -5.43
CA GLU A 180 21.44 11.87 -6.04
C GLU A 180 22.07 11.46 -7.37
N MET A 181 22.02 10.17 -7.72
CA MET A 181 22.55 9.61 -8.96
C MET A 181 21.46 9.22 -9.96
N MET A 182 20.19 9.49 -9.65
CA MET A 182 19.10 9.22 -10.58
C MET A 182 19.20 10.09 -11.83
N VAL A 183 18.72 9.54 -12.94
CA VAL A 183 18.69 10.20 -14.25
C VAL A 183 17.25 10.57 -14.58
N TYR A 184 17.03 11.80 -15.05
CA TYR A 184 15.70 12.32 -15.31
C TYR A 184 15.49 12.61 -16.79
N GLY A 185 14.45 12.02 -17.36
CA GLY A 185 13.94 12.36 -18.69
C GLY A 185 12.97 13.54 -18.70
N GLY A 186 12.43 13.89 -17.52
CA GLY A 186 11.40 14.91 -17.32
C GLY A 186 10.93 14.92 -15.87
N PRO A 187 9.90 15.71 -15.55
CA PRO A 187 9.45 15.90 -14.18
C PRO A 187 8.87 14.60 -13.59
N VAL A 188 9.03 14.42 -12.29
CA VAL A 188 8.37 13.34 -11.53
C VAL A 188 7.47 13.94 -10.46
N SER A 189 6.45 13.20 -10.03
CA SER A 189 5.50 13.66 -9.01
C SER A 189 5.99 13.25 -7.62
N ILE A 190 6.19 14.22 -6.73
CA ILE A 190 6.52 13.96 -5.32
C ILE A 190 5.33 14.38 -4.45
N GLY A 191 4.78 13.43 -3.70
CA GLY A 191 3.68 13.69 -2.75
C GLY A 191 4.10 14.61 -1.61
N ILE A 192 3.18 15.45 -1.12
CA ILE A 192 3.44 16.27 0.07
C ILE A 192 3.64 15.39 1.31
N ASP A 193 2.89 14.30 1.39
CA ASP A 193 3.05 13.18 2.31
C ASP A 193 4.48 12.59 2.28
N THR A 194 5.05 12.33 1.11
CA THR A 194 6.45 11.89 0.94
C THR A 194 7.44 12.86 1.56
N ILE A 195 7.25 14.17 1.34
CA ILE A 195 8.09 15.21 1.95
C ILE A 195 8.05 15.12 3.48
N TYR A 196 6.87 14.93 4.07
CA TYR A 196 6.71 14.81 5.51
C TYR A 196 7.24 13.49 6.08
N ARG A 197 6.95 12.36 5.43
CA ARG A 197 7.46 11.04 5.83
C ARG A 197 8.98 10.99 5.80
N SER A 198 9.57 11.65 4.82
CA SER A 198 11.01 11.78 4.68
C SER A 198 11.61 12.86 5.60
N GLN A 199 10.80 13.52 6.43
CA GLN A 199 11.21 14.61 7.33
C GLN A 199 11.98 15.73 6.61
N GLY A 200 11.66 15.97 5.33
CA GLY A 200 12.37 16.93 4.49
C GLY A 200 13.81 16.54 4.16
N ASN A 201 14.29 15.40 4.66
CA ASN A 201 15.61 14.85 4.37
C ASN A 201 15.58 14.09 3.04
N ILE A 202 15.38 14.85 1.97
CA ILE A 202 15.41 14.39 0.58
C ILE A 202 16.57 15.12 -0.12
N PRO A 203 17.46 14.41 -0.85
CA PRO A 203 18.58 15.04 -1.54
C PRO A 203 18.12 16.17 -2.49
N GLU A 204 18.85 17.28 -2.49
CA GLU A 204 18.52 18.44 -3.31
C GLU A 204 18.52 18.11 -4.80
N VAL A 205 19.49 17.30 -5.22
CA VAL A 205 19.65 16.84 -6.61
C VAL A 205 18.39 16.09 -7.06
N PHE A 206 17.82 15.26 -6.19
CA PHE A 206 16.58 14.54 -6.49
C PHE A 206 15.40 15.50 -6.65
N LEU A 207 15.24 16.47 -5.74
CA LEU A 207 14.16 17.46 -5.81
C LEU A 207 14.26 18.34 -7.08
N LYS A 208 15.48 18.75 -7.44
CA LYS A 208 15.75 19.49 -8.69
C LYS A 208 15.47 18.64 -9.92
N GLY A 209 15.93 17.40 -9.93
CA GLY A 209 15.67 16.44 -11.00
C GLY A 209 14.17 16.18 -11.21
N ALA A 210 13.39 16.19 -10.12
CA ALA A 210 11.93 16.12 -10.18
C ALA A 210 11.25 17.37 -10.77
N GLY A 211 12.00 18.47 -10.96
CA GLY A 211 11.51 19.72 -11.53
C GLY A 211 11.15 20.79 -10.51
N MET A 212 11.54 20.64 -9.23
CA MET A 212 11.32 21.69 -8.22
C MET A 212 12.35 22.82 -8.36
N ASP A 213 11.90 24.05 -8.20
CA ASP A 213 12.78 25.23 -8.22
C ASP A 213 13.49 25.44 -6.86
N ASP A 214 14.60 26.17 -6.89
CA ASP A 214 15.44 26.47 -5.72
C ASP A 214 14.69 27.16 -4.58
N THR A 215 13.73 28.03 -4.92
CA THR A 215 12.96 28.79 -3.93
C THR A 215 12.02 27.86 -3.16
N PHE A 216 11.30 26.99 -3.88
CA PHE A 216 10.42 26.00 -3.28
C PHE A 216 11.17 24.99 -2.42
N ILE A 217 12.33 24.49 -2.88
CA ILE A 217 13.20 23.59 -2.11
C ILE A 217 13.63 24.22 -0.78
N THR A 218 14.01 25.50 -0.82
CA THR A 218 14.41 26.25 0.38
C THR A 218 13.26 26.34 1.39
N TYR A 219 12.04 26.64 0.92
CA TYR A 219 10.86 26.69 1.79
C TYR A 219 10.52 25.34 2.41
N ILE A 220 10.56 24.24 1.63
CA ILE A 220 10.25 22.90 2.16
C ILE A 220 11.15 22.55 3.34
N ARG A 221 12.47 22.76 3.25
CA ARG A 221 13.38 22.47 4.38
C ARG A 221 13.01 23.25 5.64
N SER A 222 12.62 24.51 5.49
CA SER A 222 12.19 25.35 6.61
C SER A 222 10.87 24.89 7.25
N LEU A 223 10.01 24.24 6.46
CA LEU A 223 8.70 23.73 6.88
C LEU A 223 8.80 22.37 7.57
N VAL A 224 9.73 21.49 7.16
CA VAL A 224 9.85 20.14 7.75
C VAL A 224 10.87 20.07 8.89
N GLY A 225 11.81 21.04 8.97
CA GLY A 225 12.81 21.13 10.04
C GLY A 225 12.31 21.75 11.36
N LYS A 226 11.09 22.31 11.38
CA LYS A 226 10.38 22.54 12.65
C LYS A 226 9.73 21.22 13.04
N ALA A 227 9.81 20.86 14.32
CA ALA A 227 9.01 19.76 14.90
C ALA A 227 7.53 20.13 14.79
N ILE A 228 6.98 20.07 13.59
CA ILE A 228 5.57 20.17 13.38
C ILE A 228 5.11 18.73 13.50
N GLU A 229 4.60 18.41 14.69
CA GLU A 229 3.81 17.20 14.91
C GLU A 229 2.54 17.33 14.07
N TYR A 230 2.65 17.04 12.77
CA TYR A 230 1.49 16.99 11.92
C TYR A 230 0.72 15.72 12.22
N TYR A 231 -0.32 15.85 13.01
CA TYR A 231 -1.33 14.82 13.09
C TYR A 231 -2.19 14.91 11.83
N SER A 232 -2.02 13.92 10.94
CA SER A 232 -2.95 13.67 9.86
C SER A 232 -4.05 12.75 10.40
N CYS A 233 -5.32 13.12 10.22
CA CYS A 233 -6.43 12.27 10.67
C CYS A 233 -7.62 12.25 9.73
N PHE A 234 -8.33 11.13 9.71
CA PHE A 234 -9.59 11.00 8.99
C PHE A 234 -10.74 10.92 9.97
N ILE A 235 -11.84 11.61 9.66
CA ILE A 235 -13.06 11.57 10.44
C ILE A 235 -13.98 10.54 9.79
N SER A 236 -14.16 9.38 10.43
CA SER A 236 -15.11 8.35 10.01
C SER A 236 -16.42 8.50 10.77
N TYR A 237 -17.52 8.58 10.01
CA TYR A 237 -18.86 8.86 10.51
C TYR A 237 -19.94 8.39 9.53
N SER A 238 -21.15 8.15 10.05
CA SER A 238 -22.34 7.98 9.21
C SER A 238 -22.70 9.30 8.55
N SER A 239 -23.18 9.28 7.31
CA SER A 239 -23.62 10.49 6.58
C SER A 239 -24.69 11.31 7.34
N LYS A 240 -25.38 10.69 8.31
CA LYS A 240 -26.34 11.36 9.20
C LYS A 240 -25.71 12.25 10.28
N ASP A 241 -24.42 12.09 10.55
CA ASP A 241 -23.65 12.88 11.53
C ASP A 241 -22.88 14.05 10.90
N ASP A 242 -23.17 14.37 9.64
CA ASP A 242 -22.43 15.34 8.82
C ASP A 242 -22.30 16.73 9.45
N VAL A 243 -23.34 17.20 10.15
CA VAL A 243 -23.28 18.50 10.83
C VAL A 243 -22.21 18.52 11.93
N PHE A 244 -22.11 17.46 12.72
CA PHE A 244 -21.11 17.35 13.78
C PHE A 244 -19.71 17.12 13.18
N ALA A 245 -19.60 16.23 12.20
CA ALA A 245 -18.34 15.96 11.51
C ALA A 245 -17.74 17.22 10.89
N LYS A 246 -18.56 18.05 10.22
CA LYS A 246 -18.11 19.31 9.61
C LYS A 246 -17.63 20.33 10.63
N ARG A 247 -18.27 20.41 11.80
CA ARG A 247 -17.82 21.27 12.90
C ARG A 247 -16.48 20.78 13.46
N LEU A 248 -16.37 19.50 13.79
CA LEU A 248 -15.12 18.89 14.26
C LEU A 248 -13.98 19.10 13.26
N HIS A 249 -14.24 18.91 11.96
CA HIS A 249 -13.29 19.17 10.90
C HIS A 249 -12.83 20.63 10.88
N ALA A 250 -13.76 21.60 10.92
CA ALA A 250 -13.41 23.02 10.95
C ALA A 250 -12.56 23.38 12.18
N ASP A 251 -12.93 22.85 13.36
CA ASP A 251 -12.19 23.06 14.60
C ASP A 251 -10.77 22.49 14.49
N LEU A 252 -10.62 21.27 13.98
CA LEU A 252 -9.31 20.64 13.74
C LEU A 252 -8.45 21.46 12.76
N GLN A 253 -9.01 21.90 11.63
CA GLN A 253 -8.28 22.75 10.68
C GLN A 253 -7.87 24.10 11.28
N SER A 254 -8.72 24.72 12.11
CA SER A 254 -8.39 25.97 12.79
C SER A 254 -7.24 25.81 13.79
N ASN A 255 -7.03 24.58 14.29
CA ASN A 255 -5.92 24.18 15.14
C ASN A 255 -4.75 23.58 14.34
N ASN A 256 -4.70 23.81 13.02
CA ASN A 256 -3.65 23.32 12.11
C ASN A 256 -3.52 21.79 12.05
N VAL A 257 -4.57 21.04 12.40
CA VAL A 257 -4.63 19.59 12.20
C VAL A 257 -5.05 19.29 10.76
N ARG A 258 -4.28 18.43 10.09
CA ARG A 258 -4.63 17.99 8.74
C ARG A 258 -5.70 16.92 8.84
N CYS A 259 -6.94 17.30 8.56
CA CYS A 259 -8.07 16.38 8.63
C CYS A 259 -8.85 16.31 7.32
N TRP A 260 -9.41 15.13 7.04
CA TRP A 260 -10.27 14.87 5.90
C TRP A 260 -11.48 14.04 6.33
N PHE A 261 -12.54 14.06 5.52
CA PHE A 261 -13.75 13.28 5.75
C PHE A 261 -13.63 11.88 5.14
N ALA A 262 -14.18 10.88 5.85
CA ALA A 262 -14.45 9.54 5.36
C ALA A 262 -15.93 9.18 5.59
N PRO A 263 -16.88 9.86 4.92
CA PRO A 263 -18.29 9.62 5.10
C PRO A 263 -18.74 8.33 4.42
N GLU A 264 -19.75 7.70 4.99
CA GLU A 264 -20.41 6.49 4.49
C GLU A 264 -20.90 6.58 3.03
N ASP A 265 -21.21 7.79 2.54
CA ASP A 265 -21.75 8.03 1.20
C ASP A 265 -20.69 8.45 0.17
N LEU A 266 -19.39 8.32 0.47
CA LEU A 266 -18.30 8.64 -0.46
C LEU A 266 -18.29 7.65 -1.67
N LYS A 267 -19.21 7.87 -2.62
CA LYS A 267 -19.38 7.06 -3.83
C LYS A 267 -18.38 7.52 -4.90
N TRP A 268 -17.16 7.00 -4.85
CA TRP A 268 -16.25 7.09 -5.99
C TRP A 268 -16.56 5.98 -7.00
N GLY A 269 -16.53 6.30 -8.31
CA GLY A 269 -17.03 5.44 -9.39
C GLY A 269 -16.50 3.99 -9.36
N GLU A 270 -17.33 3.04 -9.80
CA GLU A 270 -17.15 1.58 -9.60
C GLU A 270 -15.83 0.98 -10.14
N LYS A 271 -15.08 1.70 -11.00
CA LYS A 271 -13.75 1.28 -11.49
C LYS A 271 -12.61 1.48 -10.48
N ASN A 272 -12.86 2.15 -9.36
CA ASN A 272 -11.87 2.50 -8.35
C ASN A 272 -12.22 1.93 -6.96
N ARG A 273 -13.14 0.95 -6.87
CA ARG A 273 -13.53 0.35 -5.58
C ARG A 273 -12.36 -0.30 -4.83
N HIS A 274 -11.35 -0.79 -5.54
CA HIS A 274 -10.13 -1.31 -4.92
C HIS A 274 -9.27 -0.21 -4.29
N GLY A 275 -9.47 1.07 -4.63
CA GLY A 275 -8.77 2.22 -4.06
C GLY A 275 -9.49 2.89 -2.87
N ILE A 276 -10.73 2.51 -2.57
CA ILE A 276 -11.56 3.18 -1.54
C ILE A 276 -11.16 2.72 -0.13
N ASP A 277 -10.92 1.43 0.02
CA ASP A 277 -10.24 0.87 1.19
C ASP A 277 -8.82 1.45 1.32
N GLU A 278 -8.21 1.95 0.24
CA GLU A 278 -6.79 2.28 0.16
C GLU A 278 -6.43 3.70 0.53
N ALA A 279 -7.31 4.68 0.28
CA ALA A 279 -7.08 6.04 0.73
C ALA A 279 -7.08 6.08 2.27
N ILE A 280 -8.12 5.57 2.93
CA ILE A 280 -8.28 5.69 4.40
C ILE A 280 -7.23 4.85 5.17
N ARG A 281 -6.76 3.72 4.59
CA ARG A 281 -5.77 2.81 5.21
C ARG A 281 -4.36 3.39 5.36
N LEU A 282 -4.03 4.52 4.72
CA LEU A 282 -2.67 5.09 4.72
C LEU A 282 -2.40 6.06 5.89
N HIS A 283 -3.41 6.42 6.68
CA HIS A 283 -3.30 7.56 7.60
C HIS A 283 -2.78 7.21 9.00
N ASP A 284 -2.24 8.24 9.66
CA ASP A 284 -1.63 8.12 10.99
C ASP A 284 -2.66 7.91 12.09
N LYS A 285 -3.86 8.51 11.96
CA LYS A 285 -4.94 8.49 12.95
C LYS A 285 -6.34 8.47 12.32
N LEU A 286 -7.26 7.70 12.88
CA LEU A 286 -8.67 7.62 12.53
C LEU A 286 -9.52 8.14 13.70
N LEU A 287 -10.18 9.28 13.52
CA LEU A 287 -11.17 9.83 14.45
C LEU A 287 -12.52 9.20 14.14
N LEU A 288 -13.01 8.38 15.07
CA LEU A 288 -14.27 7.64 14.92
C LEU A 288 -15.39 8.36 15.66
N ILE A 289 -16.37 8.91 14.95
CA ILE A 289 -17.55 9.51 15.59
C ILE A 289 -18.45 8.37 16.08
N LEU A 290 -18.63 8.30 17.41
CA LEU A 290 -19.49 7.30 18.06
C LEU A 290 -20.81 7.94 18.47
N SER A 291 -21.70 8.08 17.47
CA SER A 291 -23.13 8.38 17.65
C SER A 291 -23.97 7.11 17.45
N LYS A 292 -25.25 7.17 17.79
CA LYS A 292 -26.23 6.12 17.49
C LYS A 292 -26.26 5.71 16.02
N GLN A 293 -26.06 6.67 15.11
CA GLN A 293 -26.10 6.45 13.66
C GLN A 293 -24.81 5.77 13.18
N SER A 294 -23.66 6.28 13.61
CA SER A 294 -22.36 5.69 13.27
C SER A 294 -22.19 4.28 13.85
N VAL A 295 -22.66 4.03 15.08
CA VAL A 295 -22.62 2.70 15.71
C VAL A 295 -23.48 1.67 14.94
N ALA A 296 -24.52 2.11 14.24
CA ALA A 296 -25.38 1.25 13.43
C ALA A 296 -24.91 1.11 11.97
N SER A 297 -23.82 1.77 11.57
CA SER A 297 -23.35 1.77 10.18
C SER A 297 -22.34 0.64 9.93
N GLY A 298 -22.63 -0.19 8.92
CA GLY A 298 -21.73 -1.27 8.49
C GLY A 298 -20.42 -0.74 7.87
N TRP A 299 -20.44 0.48 7.31
CA TRP A 299 -19.23 1.17 6.85
C TRP A 299 -18.29 1.49 8.01
N VAL A 300 -18.85 2.09 9.07
CA VAL A 300 -18.10 2.45 10.28
C VAL A 300 -17.54 1.20 10.96
N GLU A 301 -18.32 0.12 11.03
CA GLU A 301 -17.85 -1.19 11.53
C GLU A 301 -16.62 -1.70 10.74
N HIS A 302 -16.65 -1.61 9.41
CA HIS A 302 -15.55 -2.05 8.55
C HIS A 302 -14.28 -1.22 8.79
N GLU A 303 -14.41 0.10 8.90
CA GLU A 303 -13.31 1.02 9.21
C GLU A 303 -12.66 0.70 10.58
N VAL A 304 -13.49 0.43 11.59
CA VAL A 304 -13.02 0.04 12.92
C VAL A 304 -12.21 -1.25 12.88
N LYS A 305 -12.76 -2.31 12.28
CA LYS A 305 -12.08 -3.61 12.21
C LYS A 305 -10.76 -3.51 11.47
N THR A 306 -10.74 -2.74 10.38
CA THR A 306 -9.54 -2.46 9.59
C THR A 306 -8.48 -1.74 10.43
N ALA A 307 -8.86 -0.68 11.13
CA ALA A 307 -7.94 0.08 11.97
C ALA A 307 -7.36 -0.78 13.10
N LEU A 308 -8.19 -1.55 13.81
CA LEU A 308 -7.71 -2.44 14.88
C LEU A 308 -6.76 -3.53 14.37
N ALA A 309 -7.02 -4.09 13.19
CA ALA A 309 -6.09 -5.02 12.54
C ALA A 309 -4.72 -4.36 12.23
N LYS A 310 -4.74 -3.10 11.77
CA LYS A 310 -3.52 -2.32 11.53
C LYS A 310 -2.74 -2.06 12.82
N GLU A 311 -3.40 -1.68 13.90
CA GLU A 311 -2.74 -1.45 15.19
C GLU A 311 -2.06 -2.72 15.73
N ARG A 312 -2.72 -3.87 15.59
CA ARG A 312 -2.13 -5.18 15.97
C ARG A 312 -0.87 -5.49 15.16
N LYS A 313 -0.87 -5.17 13.87
CA LYS A 313 0.27 -5.37 12.96
C LYS A 313 1.42 -4.39 13.25
N GLU A 314 1.12 -3.11 13.39
CA GLU A 314 2.11 -2.02 13.52
C GLU A 314 2.52 -1.75 14.98
N LYS A 315 1.85 -2.35 15.96
CA LYS A 315 2.04 -2.08 17.40
C LYS A 315 1.97 -0.59 17.74
N ARG A 316 1.07 0.13 17.07
CA ARG A 316 0.87 1.58 17.20
C ARG A 316 -0.61 1.90 17.22
N THR A 317 -1.04 2.83 18.08
CA THR A 317 -2.42 3.32 18.12
C THR A 317 -2.72 4.22 16.93
N VAL A 318 -3.80 3.91 16.23
CA VAL A 318 -4.33 4.60 15.04
C VAL A 318 -5.78 5.02 15.27
N LEU A 319 -6.59 4.28 16.03
CA LEU A 319 -8.02 4.56 16.22
C LEU A 319 -8.28 5.38 17.48
N PHE A 320 -8.95 6.52 17.30
CA PHE A 320 -9.28 7.52 18.32
C PHE A 320 -10.80 7.78 18.33
N PRO A 321 -11.52 7.21 19.30
CA PRO A 321 -12.97 7.34 19.35
C PRO A 321 -13.43 8.66 19.95
N VAL A 322 -14.39 9.31 19.30
CA VAL A 322 -15.05 10.55 19.72
C VAL A 322 -16.51 10.22 20.07
N ARG A 323 -16.77 10.02 21.36
CA ARG A 323 -18.10 9.66 21.86
C ARG A 323 -19.01 10.89 21.89
N VAL A 324 -20.10 10.84 21.11
CA VAL A 324 -21.09 11.92 21.02
C VAL A 324 -22.33 11.61 21.87
N ASP A 325 -22.68 10.34 22.04
CA ASP A 325 -23.80 9.90 22.87
C ASP A 325 -23.49 8.60 23.65
N LYS A 326 -24.51 7.95 24.22
CA LYS A 326 -24.39 6.69 24.97
C LYS A 326 -24.62 5.44 24.11
N ALA A 327 -24.93 5.58 22.82
CA ALA A 327 -25.33 4.45 21.98
C ALA A 327 -24.22 3.39 21.86
N VAL A 328 -22.94 3.81 21.85
CA VAL A 328 -21.83 2.87 21.85
C VAL A 328 -21.76 2.05 23.14
N LEU A 329 -22.22 2.56 24.29
CA LEU A 329 -22.22 1.84 25.57
C LEU A 329 -23.30 0.76 25.63
N GLU A 330 -24.44 1.02 24.99
CA GLU A 330 -25.60 0.13 24.96
C GLU A 330 -25.60 -0.83 23.76
N SER A 331 -24.66 -0.63 22.83
CA SER A 331 -24.59 -1.40 21.60
C SER A 331 -24.27 -2.88 21.83
N PRO A 332 -25.04 -3.80 21.23
CA PRO A 332 -24.76 -5.24 21.25
C PRO A 332 -23.70 -5.64 20.21
N PHE A 333 -23.24 -4.72 19.35
CA PHE A 333 -22.27 -5.06 18.31
C PHE A 333 -20.91 -5.42 18.91
N SER A 334 -20.28 -6.48 18.41
CA SER A 334 -19.01 -7.00 18.94
C SER A 334 -17.88 -5.98 18.83
N TRP A 335 -17.77 -5.28 17.70
CA TRP A 335 -16.75 -4.24 17.50
C TRP A 335 -16.91 -3.07 18.47
N ALA A 336 -18.14 -2.70 18.83
CA ALA A 336 -18.40 -1.65 19.81
C ALA A 336 -17.94 -2.10 21.20
N THR A 337 -18.11 -3.38 21.52
CA THR A 337 -17.60 -4.00 22.75
C THR A 337 -16.07 -3.98 22.80
N GLU A 338 -15.41 -4.37 21.71
CA GLU A 338 -13.95 -4.35 21.56
C GLU A 338 -13.41 -2.94 21.79
N ILE A 339 -13.99 -1.93 21.12
CA ILE A 339 -13.60 -0.53 21.31
C ILE A 339 -13.79 -0.04 22.76
N ARG A 340 -14.90 -0.40 23.43
CA ARG A 340 -15.13 -0.01 24.84
C ARG A 340 -14.01 -0.51 25.74
N HIS A 341 -13.61 -1.77 25.57
CA HIS A 341 -12.55 -2.39 26.36
C HIS A 341 -11.17 -1.85 26.01
N GLU A 342 -10.82 -1.79 24.72
CA GLU A 342 -9.47 -1.43 24.31
C GLU A 342 -9.17 0.07 24.44
N ARG A 343 -10.19 0.94 24.41
CA ARG A 343 -10.03 2.40 24.49
C ARG A 343 -10.52 3.01 25.80
N ASN A 344 -10.97 2.20 26.75
CA ASN A 344 -11.48 2.66 28.05
C ASN A 344 -12.53 3.78 27.91
N ILE A 345 -13.48 3.63 26.98
CA ILE A 345 -14.55 4.62 26.76
C ILE A 345 -15.75 4.38 27.71
N GLY A 346 -15.68 3.34 28.55
CA GLY A 346 -16.55 3.14 29.69
C GLY A 346 -16.18 4.08 30.84
N GLU A 347 -17.18 4.52 31.60
CA GLU A 347 -17.10 5.54 32.65
C GLU A 347 -15.85 5.35 33.55
N ARG A 348 -14.99 6.38 33.59
CA ARG A 348 -14.33 6.74 34.86
C ARG A 348 -15.41 7.44 35.66
N ASP A 349 -15.81 6.82 36.78
CA ASP A 349 -16.71 7.41 37.78
C ASP A 349 -16.25 8.81 38.21
#